data_AF-A0A7C1R8Q9-F1
#
_entry.id   AF-A0A7C1R8Q9-F1
#
_cell.length_a   1.000
_cell.length_b   1.000
_cell.length_c   1.000
_cell.angle_alpha   90.00
_cell.angle_beta   90.00
_cell.angle_gamma   90.00
#
_symmetry.space_group_name_H-M   'P 1'
#
loop_
_entity.id
_entity.type
_entity.pdbx_description
1 polymer ?
#
loop_
_entity_poly.entity_id
_entity_poly.type
_entity_poly.pdbx_seq_one_letter_code
_entity_poly.pdbx_strand_id
1 'polypeptide(L)' 'MSAIPSITLWALAWIFLIIGLISLTILVIYTKYGREKSIRLSVLGILFGSIFLGFSIHFFLLTWGI' A
#
# COMPACT_ATOMS: atom_id res chain seq x y z
N MET A 1 -1.86 12.38 -25.67
CA MET A 1 -3.20 11.77 -25.81
C MET A 1 -3.86 11.85 -24.45
N SER A 2 -5.01 12.49 -24.32
CA SER A 2 -5.78 12.52 -23.06
C SER A 2 -6.29 11.11 -22.77
N ALA A 3 -5.53 10.34 -21.98
CA ALA A 3 -5.97 9.05 -21.51
C ALA A 3 -7.18 9.30 -20.60
N ILE A 4 -8.36 8.84 -21.02
CA ILE A 4 -9.51 8.79 -20.12
C ILE A 4 -9.09 7.85 -18.99
N PRO A 5 -9.08 8.31 -17.72
CA PRO A 5 -8.74 7.46 -16.58
C PRO A 5 -9.55 6.18 -16.67
N SER A 6 -8.87 5.03 -16.77
CA SER A 6 -9.57 3.76 -16.60
C SER A 6 -10.14 3.76 -15.19
N ILE A 7 -11.47 3.82 -15.09
CA ILE A 7 -12.19 3.84 -13.81
C ILE A 7 -11.76 2.66 -12.92
N THR A 8 -11.42 1.53 -13.55
CA THR A 8 -10.88 0.35 -12.89
C THR A 8 -9.51 0.62 -12.27
N LEU A 9 -8.56 1.22 -13.00
CA LEU A 9 -7.24 1.55 -12.46
C LEU A 9 -7.33 2.57 -11.33
N TRP A 10 -8.19 3.58 -11.49
CA TRP A 10 -8.41 4.59 -10.46
C TRP A 10 -8.99 3.98 -9.19
N ALA A 11 -10.01 3.10 -9.31
CA ALA A 11 -10.57 2.39 -8.16
C ALA A 11 -9.55 1.46 -7.48
N LEU A 12 -8.76 0.71 -8.27
CA LEU A 12 -7.70 -0.16 -7.74
C LEU A 12 -6.63 0.63 -7.00
N ALA A 13 -6.23 1.80 -7.49
CA ALA A 13 -5.26 2.68 -6.84
C ALA A 13 -5.69 3.05 -5.41
N TRP A 14 -6.97 3.41 -5.23
CA TRP A 14 -7.55 3.73 -3.92
C TRP A 14 -7.67 2.51 -3.01
N ILE A 15 -8.13 1.37 -3.52
CA ILE A 15 -8.22 0.13 -2.75
C ILE A 15 -6.85 -0.28 -2.21
N PHE A 16 -5.84 -0.29 -3.09
CA PHE A 16 -4.46 -0.62 -2.71
C PHE A 16 -3.88 0.40 -1.73
N LEU A 17 -4.19 1.70 -1.89
CA LEU A 17 -3.75 2.74 -0.96
C LEU A 17 -4.27 2.47 0.45
N ILE A 18 -5.58 2.23 0.58
CA ILE A 18 -6.23 2.00 1.87
C ILE A 18 -5.67 0.75 2.54
N ILE A 19 -5.54 -0.36 1.80
CA ILE A 19 -4.97 -1.60 2.32
C ILE A 19 -3.52 -1.39 2.75
N GLY A 20 -2.72 -0.68 1.95
CA GLY A 20 -1.32 -0.36 2.25
C GLY A 20 -1.19 0.49 3.51
N LEU A 21 -2.03 1.51 3.67
CA LEU A 21 -2.04 2.37 4.86
C LEU A 21 -2.48 1.62 6.13
N ILE A 22 -3.47 0.73 6.02
CA ILE A 22 -3.89 -0.14 7.13
C ILE A 22 -2.74 -1.07 7.52
N SER A 23 -2.10 -1.72 6.56
CA SER A 23 -0.96 -2.60 6.80
C SER A 23 0.20 -1.86 7.49
N LEU A 24 0.53 -0.65 7.00
CA LEU A 24 1.55 0.19 7.61
C LEU A 24 1.17 0.61 9.03
N THR A 25 -0.09 0.98 9.27
CA THR A 25 -0.59 1.35 10.60
C THR A 25 -0.47 0.18 11.58
N ILE A 26 -0.85 -1.03 11.15
CA ILE A 26 -0.69 -2.25 11.94
C ILE A 26 0.79 -2.50 12.28
N LEU A 27 1.70 -2.33 11.30
CA LEU A 27 3.14 -2.46 11.52
C LEU A 27 3.66 -1.43 12.53
N VAL A 28 3.22 -0.17 12.45
CA VAL A 28 3.60 0.88 13.41
C VAL A 28 3.10 0.55 14.82
N ILE A 29 1.84 0.12 14.95
CA ILE A 29 1.29 -0.30 16.25
C ILE A 29 2.07 -1.50 16.79
N TYR A 30 2.32 -2.49 15.96
CA TYR A 30 3.06 -3.69 16.33
C TYR A 30 4.49 -3.39 16.80
N THR A 31 5.20 -2.52 16.08
CA THR A 31 6.58 -2.15 16.40
C THR A 31 6.68 -1.26 17.65
N LYS A 32 5.66 -0.44 17.92
CA LYS A 32 5.61 0.46 19.08
C LYS A 32 5.13 -0.22 20.37
N TYR A 33 4.11 -1.08 20.29
CA TYR A 33 3.44 -1.65 21.46
C TYR A 33 3.68 -3.16 21.66
N GLY A 34 4.31 -3.84 20.70
CA GLY A 34 4.64 -5.26 20.82
C GLY A 34 5.69 -5.49 21.91
N ARG A 35 5.28 -6.15 23.01
CA ARG A 35 6.20 -6.59 24.08
C ARG A 35 7.28 -7.54 23.58
N GLU A 36 6.93 -8.40 22.62
CA GLU A 36 7.86 -9.30 21.94
C GLU A 36 7.88 -8.96 20.44
N LYS A 37 8.97 -8.34 20.00
CA LYS A 37 9.17 -7.99 18.59
C LYS A 37 9.50 -9.27 17.80
N SER A 38 8.51 -9.86 17.16
CA SER A 38 8.75 -10.90 16.16
C SER A 38 9.28 -10.26 14.89
N ILE A 39 10.55 -10.51 14.60
CA ILE A 39 11.22 -10.06 13.37
C ILE A 39 10.44 -10.58 12.15
N ARG A 40 9.94 -11.82 12.20
CA ARG A 40 9.18 -12.44 11.10
C ARG A 40 7.91 -11.65 10.76
N LEU A 41 7.12 -11.26 11.76
CA LEU A 41 5.90 -10.47 11.55
C LEU A 41 6.22 -9.07 11.04
N SER A 42 7.32 -8.48 11.50
CA SER A 42 7.77 -7.17 11.03
C SER A 42 8.17 -7.21 9.55
N VAL A 43 8.93 -8.23 9.14
CA VAL A 43 9.31 -8.43 7.74
C VAL A 43 8.08 -8.64 6.85
N LEU A 44 7.13 -9.47 7.28
CA LEU A 44 5.88 -9.67 6.54
C LEU A 44 5.07 -8.37 6.43
N GLY A 45 4.98 -7.59 7.50
CA GLY A 45 4.29 -6.29 7.48
C GLY A 45 4.94 -5.28 6.55
N ILE A 46 6.28 -5.21 6.52
CA ILE A 46 7.02 -4.36 5.59
C ILE A 46 6.79 -4.82 4.14
N LEU A 47 6.86 -6.13 3.88
CA LEU A 47 6.67 -6.69 2.55
C LEU A 47 5.25 -6.38 2.03
N PHE A 48 4.23 -6.67 2.83
CA PHE A 48 2.84 -6.37 2.49
C PHE A 48 2.63 -4.86 2.29
N GLY A 49 3.03 -4.04 3.26
CA GLY A 49 2.85 -2.58 3.18
C GLY A 49 3.53 -1.98 1.96
N SER A 50 4.77 -2.37 1.66
CA SER A 50 5.53 -1.86 0.51
C SER A 50 4.93 -2.27 -0.84
N ILE A 51 4.46 -3.51 -0.98
CA ILE A 51 3.79 -3.97 -2.21
C ILE A 51 2.51 -3.16 -2.43
N PHE A 52 1.61 -3.09 -1.45
CA PHE A 52 0.32 -2.42 -1.62
C PHE A 52 0.48 -0.91 -1.85
N LEU A 53 1.35 -0.24 -1.09
CA LEU A 53 1.64 1.19 -1.31
C LEU A 53 2.34 1.44 -2.64
N GLY A 54 3.30 0.60 -3.03
CA GLY A 54 4.01 0.72 -4.30
C GLY A 54 3.08 0.60 -5.51
N PHE A 55 2.22 -0.43 -5.52
CA PHE A 55 1.23 -0.62 -6.59
C PHE A 55 0.15 0.47 -6.59
N SER A 56 -0.26 0.95 -5.42
CA SER A 56 -1.16 2.10 -5.32
C SER A 56 -0.59 3.32 -6.03
N ILE A 57 0.65 3.70 -5.71
CA ILE A 57 1.34 4.84 -6.34
C ILE A 57 1.49 4.59 -7.84
N HIS A 58 1.90 3.38 -8.24
CA HIS A 58 2.02 3.00 -9.64
C HIS A 58 0.71 3.17 -10.42
N PHE A 59 -0.43 2.73 -9.87
CA PHE A 59 -1.74 2.89 -10.52
C PHE A 59 -2.19 4.35 -10.59
N PHE A 60 -1.86 5.18 -9.59
CA PHE A 60 -2.10 6.62 -9.68
C PHE A 60 -1.28 7.26 -10.82
N LEU A 61 0.00 6.92 -10.94
CA LEU A 61 0.87 7.41 -12.02
C LEU A 61 0.34 6.99 -13.39
N LEU A 62 -0.02 5.73 -13.56
CA LEU A 62 -0.63 5.23 -14.81
C LEU A 62 -1.93 5.96 -15.15
N THR A 63 -2.73 6.31 -14.14
CA THR A 63 -3.96 7.08 -14.33
C THR A 63 -3.68 8.50 -14.86
N TRP A 64 -2.54 9.09 -14.50
CA TRP A 64 -2.05 10.36 -15.04
C TRP A 64 -1.27 10.23 -16.35
N GLY A 65 -1.08 9.01 -16.86
CA GLY A 65 -0.34 8.75 -18.10
C GLY A 65 1.18 8.87 -17.95
N ILE A 66 1.69 8.71 -16.72
CA ILE A 66 3.11 8.65 -16.38
C ILE A 66 3.48 7.19 -16.08
#